data_AF-A0AAU5WC24-F1
#
_entry.id   AF-A0AAU5WC24-F1
#
_cell.length_a   1.000
_cell.length_b   1.000
_cell.length_c   1.000
_cell.angle_alpha   90.00
_cell.angle_beta   90.00
_cell.angle_gamma   90.00
#
_symmetry.space_group_name_H-M   'P 1'
#
loop_
_entity.id
_entity.type
_entity.pdbx_description
1 polymer ?
#
loop_
_entity_poly.entity_id
_entity_poly.type
_entity_poly.pdbx_seq_one_letter_code
_entity_poly.pdbx_strand_id
1 'polypeptide(L)'
;MRPLRTRDSRDQRNLARPVRVGAVLATALTATALAAGAAEAAPCQGVGSPGGINCSGSKPGGTTGGGGGGGGARGPQTGGGGGGGPDETLPPLGLTPDQGMGTVAGPAPAQQPPPPPAVPTIVLAQQARDSAQLPVPTVHTAPKDKTYVRVQTSLWVDGFVPVQTDPITVGAQTLQATATPKSVVWQLGETQLTCGDAGSKDGGTCHYTYKRSSAGQPGGAYKITATVVWTVAWTCTGADCDSPGGDLDDLRMSSAPTALTVGEIQTNSRQ
;
A
#
# COMPACT_ATOMS: atom_id res chain seq x y z
N MET A 1 39.29 -19.85 76.84
CA MET A 1 39.56 -18.44 77.22
C MET A 1 40.60 -17.88 76.26
N ARG A 2 40.30 -16.74 75.61
CA ARG A 2 41.24 -15.94 74.79
C ARG A 2 42.33 -15.32 75.71
N PRO A 3 43.51 -14.96 75.17
CA PRO A 3 43.65 -13.61 74.61
C PRO A 3 44.24 -13.57 73.18
N LEU A 4 43.90 -12.49 72.49
CA LEU A 4 44.42 -12.04 71.21
C LEU A 4 45.52 -10.99 71.39
N ARG A 5 46.21 -10.75 70.25
CA ARG A 5 46.93 -9.54 69.79
C ARG A 5 48.46 -9.67 69.89
N THR A 6 49.28 -9.29 68.91
CA THR A 6 49.08 -8.55 67.64
C THR A 6 50.35 -8.73 66.81
N ARG A 7 50.25 -9.06 65.51
CA ARG A 7 51.35 -8.88 64.56
C ARG A 7 51.20 -7.50 63.92
N ASP A 8 52.17 -6.65 64.18
CA ASP A 8 52.42 -5.41 63.44
C ASP A 8 53.19 -5.78 62.16
N SER A 9 52.66 -5.37 61.00
CA SER A 9 53.42 -5.27 59.76
C SER A 9 52.85 -4.11 58.98
N ARG A 10 53.46 -2.96 59.30
CA ARG A 10 53.67 -1.82 58.41
C ARG A 10 53.81 -2.26 56.95
N ASP A 11 53.12 -1.49 56.10
CA ASP A 11 53.57 -0.96 54.81
C ASP A 11 52.49 -1.12 53.70
N GLN A 12 51.28 -0.63 53.97
CA GLN A 12 50.31 -0.31 52.91
C GLN A 12 50.79 0.97 52.19
N ARG A 13 51.67 0.77 51.21
CA ARG A 13 51.94 1.79 50.20
C ARG A 13 50.71 1.97 49.31
N ASN A 14 49.99 3.04 49.61
CA ASN A 14 49.08 3.73 48.72
C ASN A 14 49.68 3.85 47.31
N LEU A 15 49.19 3.03 46.38
CA LEU A 15 49.31 3.28 44.95
C LEU A 15 47.93 3.65 44.44
N ALA A 16 47.61 4.93 44.62
CA ALA A 16 46.58 5.62 43.86
C ALA A 16 46.89 5.43 42.37
N ARG A 17 46.12 4.59 41.69
CA ARG A 17 46.12 4.54 40.23
C ARG A 17 45.18 5.64 39.72
N PRO A 18 45.64 6.47 38.77
CA PRO A 18 44.86 7.60 38.29
C PRO A 18 43.60 7.11 37.57
N VAL A 19 42.46 7.62 38.03
CA VAL A 19 41.20 7.61 37.29
C VAL A 19 41.46 8.34 35.96
N ARG A 20 41.58 7.58 34.88
CA ARG A 20 41.54 8.15 33.52
C ARG A 20 40.11 8.60 33.28
N VAL A 21 39.85 9.88 33.53
CA VAL A 21 38.68 10.59 33.04
C VAL A 21 38.79 10.60 31.52
N GLY A 22 38.22 9.57 30.89
CA GLY A 22 38.01 9.54 29.45
C GLY A 22 36.98 10.59 29.11
N ALA A 23 37.39 11.58 28.32
CA ALA A 23 36.59 12.70 27.88
C ALA A 23 35.23 12.23 27.34
N VAL A 24 34.16 12.74 27.96
CA VAL A 24 32.81 12.68 27.42
C VAL A 24 32.82 13.54 26.15
N LEU A 25 32.96 12.90 24.99
CA LEU A 25 32.66 13.52 23.70
C LEU A 25 31.15 13.75 23.67
N ALA A 26 30.75 14.97 24.01
CA ALA A 26 29.42 15.46 23.75
C ALA A 26 29.22 15.54 22.23
N THR A 27 28.65 14.49 21.65
CA THR A 27 28.15 14.53 20.29
C THR A 27 26.98 15.50 20.26
N ALA A 28 27.21 16.66 19.66
CA ALA A 28 26.19 17.64 19.36
C ALA A 28 25.10 16.97 18.49
N LEU A 29 23.88 16.88 19.02
CA LEU A 29 22.70 16.59 18.21
C LEU A 29 22.51 17.73 17.22
N THR A 30 22.93 17.52 15.97
CA THR A 30 22.42 18.30 14.85
C THR A 30 20.97 17.89 14.62
N ALA A 31 20.04 18.66 15.18
CA ALA A 31 18.64 18.58 14.83
C ALA A 31 18.48 19.09 13.39
N THR A 32 18.37 18.16 12.44
CA THR A 32 17.86 18.47 11.11
C THR A 32 16.39 18.80 11.23
N ALA A 33 16.08 20.10 11.24
CA ALA A 33 14.73 20.59 11.01
C ALA A 33 14.33 20.23 9.58
N LEU A 34 13.62 19.11 9.42
CA LEU A 34 12.82 18.88 8.22
C LEU A 34 11.67 19.87 8.25
N ALA A 35 11.79 20.91 7.43
CA ALA A 35 10.67 21.78 7.10
C ALA A 35 9.56 20.90 6.48
N ALA A 36 8.46 20.73 7.21
CA ALA A 36 7.23 20.24 6.65
C ALA A 36 6.82 21.23 5.55
N GLY A 37 6.85 20.78 4.29
CA GLY A 37 6.23 21.52 3.20
C GLY A 37 4.77 21.75 3.55
N ALA A 38 4.34 23.01 3.52
CA ALA A 38 2.93 23.33 3.60
C ALA A 38 2.23 22.64 2.43
N ALA A 39 1.27 21.78 2.73
CA ALA A 39 0.30 21.34 1.74
C ALA A 39 -0.49 22.59 1.30
N GLU A 40 -0.26 23.05 0.08
CA GLU A 40 -1.08 24.09 -0.51
C GLU A 40 -2.47 23.51 -0.75
N ALA A 41 -3.41 23.87 0.13
CA ALA A 41 -4.82 23.69 -0.14
C ALA A 41 -5.18 24.52 -1.40
N ALA A 42 -5.88 23.90 -2.34
CA ALA A 42 -6.40 24.58 -3.51
C ALA A 42 -7.20 25.84 -3.12
N PRO A 43 -7.09 26.95 -3.85
CA PRO A 43 -7.78 28.19 -3.51
C PRO A 43 -9.29 27.97 -3.55
N CYS A 44 -9.95 28.30 -2.43
CA CYS A 44 -11.40 28.38 -2.34
C CYS A 44 -11.87 29.46 -3.33
N GLN A 45 -12.60 29.09 -4.37
CA GLN A 45 -13.22 30.06 -5.26
C GLN A 45 -14.34 30.80 -4.50
N GLY A 46 -14.14 32.10 -4.28
CA GLY A 46 -15.16 32.97 -3.72
C GLY A 46 -16.33 33.08 -4.69
N VAL A 47 -17.48 32.55 -4.28
CA VAL A 47 -18.75 32.81 -4.96
C VAL A 47 -19.25 34.16 -4.45
N GLY A 48 -19.49 35.11 -5.36
CA GLY A 48 -19.80 36.50 -5.03
C GLY A 48 -21.06 36.67 -4.19
N SER A 49 -20.91 36.76 -2.87
CA SER A 49 -21.83 37.45 -1.95
C SER A 49 -21.14 37.69 -0.59
N PRO A 50 -21.40 38.83 0.09
CA PRO A 50 -20.71 39.15 1.32
C PRO A 50 -21.25 38.30 2.48
N GLY A 51 -20.43 37.38 3.00
CA GLY A 51 -20.66 36.78 4.33
C GLY A 51 -20.67 35.26 4.46
N GLY A 52 -20.26 34.46 3.45
CA GLY A 52 -20.25 32.99 3.59
C GLY A 52 -19.04 32.32 2.95
N ILE A 53 -18.12 31.80 3.77
CA ILE A 53 -17.13 30.79 3.36
C ILE A 53 -17.68 29.44 3.82
N ASN A 54 -17.93 28.51 2.89
CA ASN A 54 -18.35 27.15 3.25
C ASN A 54 -17.27 26.13 2.84
N CYS A 55 -16.56 25.60 3.85
CA CYS A 55 -15.65 24.48 3.72
C CYS A 55 -16.31 23.24 4.34
N SER A 56 -17.21 22.58 3.60
CA SER A 56 -17.75 21.27 4.01
C SER A 56 -18.18 20.48 2.79
N GLY A 57 -17.38 19.46 2.46
CA GLY A 57 -17.78 18.42 1.52
C GLY A 57 -18.98 17.66 2.09
N SER A 58 -20.13 17.76 1.43
CA SER A 58 -21.29 16.95 1.70
C SER A 58 -22.01 16.63 0.39
N LYS A 59 -22.16 15.33 0.15
CA LYS A 59 -22.86 14.71 -0.99
C LYS A 59 -24.26 15.32 -1.19
N PRO A 60 -24.76 15.45 -2.42
CA PRO A 60 -26.20 15.50 -2.65
C PRO A 60 -26.68 14.16 -3.19
N GLY A 61 -27.40 13.43 -2.34
CA GLY A 61 -28.35 12.40 -2.75
C GLY A 61 -29.77 12.94 -2.55
N GLY A 62 -30.58 12.79 -3.60
CA GLY A 62 -32.04 12.61 -3.54
C GLY A 62 -32.92 13.78 -3.06
N THR A 63 -33.63 14.41 -3.99
CA THR A 63 -35.06 14.77 -3.82
C THR A 63 -35.71 14.92 -5.21
N THR A 64 -36.58 13.98 -5.57
CA THR A 64 -37.56 14.17 -6.67
C THR A 64 -38.94 13.92 -6.08
N GLY A 65 -39.77 14.96 -6.06
CA GLY A 65 -41.16 14.90 -5.66
C GLY A 65 -41.97 16.02 -6.32
N GLY A 66 -43.06 15.62 -6.99
CA GLY A 66 -44.19 16.46 -7.42
C GLY A 66 -43.98 17.21 -8.74
N GLY A 67 -44.86 17.15 -9.75
CA GLY A 67 -46.19 16.56 -9.85
C GLY A 67 -46.95 17.15 -11.06
N GLY A 68 -47.84 16.35 -11.66
CA GLY A 68 -48.98 16.73 -12.52
C GLY A 68 -48.67 17.39 -13.88
N GLY A 69 -49.41 17.18 -14.96
CA GLY A 69 -50.65 16.44 -15.20
C GLY A 69 -51.21 16.81 -16.59
N GLY A 70 -51.98 15.90 -17.20
CA GLY A 70 -52.87 16.14 -18.36
C GLY A 70 -52.15 16.29 -19.71
N GLY A 71 -52.41 15.52 -20.77
CA GLY A 71 -53.66 14.93 -21.23
C GLY A 71 -54.15 15.71 -22.45
N GLY A 72 -54.24 15.08 -23.63
CA GLY A 72 -55.00 15.64 -24.76
C GLY A 72 -54.45 15.40 -26.17
N ALA A 73 -54.95 14.34 -26.79
CA ALA A 73 -55.34 14.19 -28.21
C ALA A 73 -54.59 15.00 -29.31
N ARG A 74 -53.92 14.27 -30.21
CA ARG A 74 -53.71 14.70 -31.60
C ARG A 74 -54.83 14.12 -32.47
N GLY A 75 -55.78 14.96 -32.86
CA GLY A 75 -56.65 14.71 -34.02
C GLY A 75 -56.07 15.39 -35.27
N PRO A 76 -56.19 14.81 -36.47
CA PRO A 76 -55.84 15.50 -37.70
C PRO A 76 -57.08 16.14 -38.32
N GLN A 77 -57.03 17.45 -38.61
CA GLN A 77 -57.84 18.15 -39.62
C GLN A 77 -57.64 19.66 -39.51
N THR A 78 -57.08 20.29 -40.54
CA THR A 78 -57.55 21.61 -40.99
C THR A 78 -57.39 21.69 -42.50
N GLY A 79 -58.49 21.96 -43.17
CA GLY A 79 -58.57 22.38 -44.56
C GLY A 79 -59.44 23.63 -44.65
N GLY A 80 -59.15 24.47 -45.66
CA GLY A 80 -59.90 25.67 -46.06
C GLY A 80 -59.56 26.93 -45.24
N GLY A 81 -59.40 28.13 -45.79
CA GLY A 81 -59.55 28.65 -47.15
C GLY A 81 -59.85 30.15 -47.08
N GLY A 82 -59.29 30.94 -48.01
CA GLY A 82 -59.84 32.23 -48.47
C GLY A 82 -59.40 33.52 -47.78
N GLY A 83 -58.84 34.46 -48.58
CA GLY A 83 -58.74 35.88 -48.20
C GLY A 83 -57.59 36.69 -48.80
N GLY A 84 -57.28 36.57 -50.09
CA GLY A 84 -56.34 37.46 -50.78
C GLY A 84 -57.08 38.62 -51.44
N GLY A 85 -56.89 39.85 -50.94
CA GLY A 85 -57.28 41.08 -51.64
C GLY A 85 -56.26 41.44 -52.74
N PRO A 86 -56.62 42.25 -53.75
CA PRO A 86 -55.72 42.61 -54.82
C PRO A 86 -54.94 43.85 -54.40
N ASP A 87 -53.67 43.69 -54.02
CA ASP A 87 -52.73 44.81 -54.13
C ASP A 87 -51.84 44.55 -55.35
N GLU A 88 -52.13 45.35 -56.36
CA GLU A 88 -51.44 45.43 -57.63
C GLU A 88 -50.16 46.25 -57.41
N THR A 89 -49.03 45.58 -57.18
CA THR A 89 -47.71 46.21 -57.30
C THR A 89 -46.74 45.28 -58.03
N LEU A 90 -46.64 45.48 -59.34
CA LEU A 90 -45.50 45.34 -60.27
C LEU A 90 -44.45 44.21 -60.05
N PRO A 91 -44.15 43.37 -61.07
CA PRO A 91 -43.04 42.40 -61.03
C PRO A 91 -41.64 43.06 -61.08
N PRO A 92 -40.57 42.34 -60.67
CA PRO A 92 -39.43 42.89 -59.94
C PRO A 92 -38.27 43.34 -60.84
N LEU A 93 -37.53 44.37 -60.42
CA LEU A 93 -36.19 44.64 -60.96
C LEU A 93 -35.13 44.18 -59.95
N GLY A 94 -34.38 43.13 -60.32
CA GLY A 94 -33.03 42.95 -59.80
C GLY A 94 -32.69 41.68 -59.02
N LEU A 95 -33.36 40.53 -59.23
CA LEU A 95 -32.85 39.24 -58.75
C LEU A 95 -32.96 38.18 -59.85
N THR A 96 -31.83 37.58 -60.22
CA THR A 96 -31.79 36.42 -61.12
C THR A 96 -32.39 35.17 -60.43
N PRO A 97 -33.01 34.23 -61.17
CA PRO A 97 -33.67 33.03 -60.62
C PRO A 97 -32.80 32.06 -59.79
N ASP A 98 -31.49 32.30 -59.68
CA ASP A 98 -30.55 31.41 -58.99
C ASP A 98 -30.24 31.79 -57.53
N GLN A 99 -30.90 32.82 -56.97
CA GLN A 99 -30.75 33.18 -55.54
C GLN A 99 -31.83 32.48 -54.70
N GLY A 100 -31.93 31.16 -54.84
CA GLY A 100 -32.74 30.31 -53.99
C GLY A 100 -32.14 30.23 -52.58
N MET A 101 -32.88 30.77 -51.61
CA MET A 101 -32.85 30.47 -50.17
C MET A 101 -31.55 29.86 -49.64
N GLY A 102 -30.65 30.70 -49.13
CA GLY A 102 -29.63 30.25 -48.20
C GLY A 102 -30.32 29.58 -47.02
N THR A 103 -30.20 28.25 -46.90
CA THR A 103 -30.65 27.52 -45.73
C THR A 103 -29.79 28.01 -44.56
N VAL A 104 -30.37 28.83 -43.69
CA VAL A 104 -29.79 29.06 -42.36
C VAL A 104 -29.81 27.68 -41.70
N ALA A 105 -28.64 27.05 -41.60
CA ALA A 105 -28.48 25.83 -40.85
C ALA A 105 -29.02 26.10 -39.43
N GLY A 106 -30.08 25.37 -39.03
CA GLY A 106 -30.58 25.43 -37.67
C GLY A 106 -29.46 25.12 -36.68
N PRO A 107 -29.53 25.60 -35.42
CA PRO A 107 -28.48 25.38 -34.45
C PRO A 107 -28.16 23.89 -34.38
N ALA A 108 -26.87 23.57 -34.57
CA ALA A 108 -26.40 22.20 -34.52
C ALA A 108 -26.84 21.55 -33.20
N PRO A 109 -27.20 20.25 -33.19
CA PRO A 109 -27.53 19.56 -31.95
C PRO A 109 -26.37 19.75 -30.97
N ALA A 110 -26.71 20.13 -29.74
CA ALA A 110 -25.72 20.32 -28.69
C ALA A 110 -24.82 19.09 -28.62
N GLN A 111 -23.51 19.29 -28.75
CA GLN A 111 -22.54 18.20 -28.63
C GLN A 111 -22.68 17.61 -27.23
N GLN A 112 -22.95 16.31 -27.18
CA GLN A 112 -23.00 15.58 -25.93
C GLN A 112 -21.61 15.65 -25.28
N PRO A 113 -21.51 15.98 -23.98
CA PRO A 113 -20.21 16.02 -23.31
C PRO A 113 -19.47 14.69 -23.52
N PRO A 114 -18.16 14.72 -23.76
CA PRO A 114 -17.40 13.48 -23.91
C PRO A 114 -17.60 12.60 -22.68
N PRO A 115 -17.73 11.27 -22.86
CA PRO A 115 -17.84 10.37 -21.72
C PRO A 115 -16.62 10.52 -20.80
N PRO A 116 -16.79 10.36 -19.49
CA PRO A 116 -15.67 10.40 -18.57
C PRO A 116 -14.63 9.34 -18.96
N PRO A 117 -13.33 9.62 -18.78
CA PRO A 117 -12.28 8.68 -19.11
C PRO A 117 -12.45 7.39 -18.30
N ALA A 118 -12.32 6.25 -18.99
CA ALA A 118 -12.33 4.94 -18.34
C ALA A 118 -11.11 4.78 -17.41
N VAL A 119 -11.31 4.13 -16.27
CA VAL A 119 -10.22 3.81 -15.35
C VAL A 119 -9.40 2.65 -15.93
N PRO A 120 -8.09 2.79 -16.17
CA PRO A 120 -7.28 1.71 -16.71
C PRO A 120 -7.23 0.52 -15.74
N THR A 121 -7.31 -0.70 -16.26
CA THR A 121 -7.35 -1.92 -15.43
C THR A 121 -6.11 -2.07 -14.55
N ILE A 122 -4.94 -1.65 -15.03
CA ILE A 122 -3.68 -1.71 -14.26
C ILE A 122 -3.73 -0.87 -12.97
N VAL A 123 -4.50 0.23 -12.95
CA VAL A 123 -4.66 1.05 -11.74
C VAL A 123 -5.45 0.27 -10.69
N LEU A 124 -6.52 -0.42 -11.10
CA LEU A 124 -7.29 -1.30 -10.22
C LEU A 124 -6.46 -2.52 -9.77
N ALA A 125 -5.60 -3.05 -10.64
CA ALA A 125 -4.70 -4.15 -10.31
C ALA A 125 -3.71 -3.78 -9.21
N GLN A 126 -3.09 -2.59 -9.30
CA GLN A 126 -2.20 -2.07 -8.26
C GLN A 126 -2.96 -1.80 -6.96
N GLN A 127 -4.16 -1.22 -7.05
CA GLN A 127 -5.01 -1.02 -5.87
C GLN A 127 -5.36 -2.35 -5.19
N ALA A 128 -5.70 -3.40 -5.95
CA ALA A 128 -5.97 -4.73 -5.41
C ALA A 128 -4.72 -5.27 -4.71
N ARG A 129 -3.55 -5.24 -5.37
CA ARG A 129 -2.28 -5.65 -4.76
C ARG A 129 -2.01 -4.95 -3.43
N ASP A 130 -2.18 -3.64 -3.37
CA ASP A 130 -1.90 -2.86 -2.16
C ASP A 130 -2.93 -3.11 -1.04
N SER A 131 -4.12 -3.60 -1.39
CA SER A 131 -5.14 -4.03 -0.42
C SER A 131 -4.91 -5.43 0.16
N ALA A 132 -3.92 -6.18 -0.34
CA ALA A 132 -3.66 -7.55 0.10
C ALA A 132 -3.26 -7.62 1.58
N GLN A 133 -4.06 -8.35 2.36
CA GLN A 133 -3.82 -8.55 3.79
C GLN A 133 -2.94 -9.77 4.01
N LEU A 134 -1.62 -9.55 4.02
CA LEU A 134 -0.65 -10.64 4.22
C LEU A 134 -0.54 -11.00 5.70
N PRO A 135 -0.50 -12.30 6.05
CA PRO A 135 -0.25 -12.73 7.41
C PRO A 135 1.17 -12.35 7.84
N VAL A 136 1.32 -11.90 9.08
CA VAL A 136 2.65 -11.71 9.68
C VAL A 136 3.24 -13.10 9.96
N PRO A 137 4.42 -13.44 9.41
CA PRO A 137 4.99 -14.76 9.62
C PRO A 137 5.39 -14.99 11.08
N THR A 138 5.10 -16.18 11.61
CA THR A 138 5.58 -16.60 12.94
C THR A 138 6.78 -17.52 12.76
N VAL A 139 7.92 -17.12 13.32
CA VAL A 139 9.18 -17.87 13.25
C VAL A 139 9.20 -19.02 14.25
N HIS A 140 9.64 -20.19 13.78
CA HIS A 140 9.91 -21.34 14.62
C HIS A 140 11.29 -21.94 14.35
N THR A 141 11.86 -22.56 15.38
CA THR A 141 13.13 -23.28 15.29
C THR A 141 13.06 -24.62 16.02
N ALA A 142 13.86 -25.59 15.56
CA ALA A 142 14.13 -26.83 16.29
C ALA A 142 15.64 -27.06 16.37
N PRO A 143 16.24 -27.13 17.59
CA PRO A 143 15.58 -26.95 18.89
C PRO A 143 15.02 -25.53 19.09
N LYS A 144 14.01 -25.41 19.98
CA LYS A 144 13.33 -24.15 20.26
C LYS A 144 14.16 -23.27 21.18
N ASP A 145 14.21 -21.97 20.92
CA ASP A 145 14.81 -20.89 21.74
C ASP A 145 16.33 -20.94 21.93
N LYS A 146 16.92 -22.14 21.94
CA LYS A 146 18.36 -22.38 22.11
C LYS A 146 18.84 -23.52 21.24
N THR A 147 19.93 -23.27 20.52
CA THR A 147 20.71 -24.27 19.78
C THR A 147 22.19 -24.14 20.14
N TYR A 148 23.04 -24.89 19.46
CA TYR A 148 24.49 -24.88 19.66
C TYR A 148 25.23 -24.71 18.33
N VAL A 149 26.43 -24.17 18.42
CA VAL A 149 27.37 -24.15 17.30
C VAL A 149 27.56 -25.58 16.76
N ARG A 150 27.58 -25.72 15.43
CA ARG A 150 27.68 -27.00 14.70
C ARG A 150 26.51 -27.97 14.91
N VAL A 151 25.40 -27.54 15.49
CA VAL A 151 24.15 -28.31 15.54
C VAL A 151 23.19 -27.76 14.48
N GLN A 152 22.63 -28.67 13.68
CA GLN A 152 21.61 -28.32 12.70
C GLN A 152 20.38 -27.79 13.42
N THR A 153 19.93 -26.62 12.99
CA THR A 153 18.74 -25.95 13.51
C THR A 153 17.72 -25.89 12.38
N SER A 154 16.61 -26.62 12.51
CA SER A 154 15.49 -26.54 11.56
C SER A 154 14.82 -25.18 11.69
N LEU A 155 14.36 -24.62 10.57
CA LEU A 155 13.74 -23.30 10.48
C LEU A 155 12.42 -23.43 9.72
N TRP A 156 11.33 -22.91 10.26
CA TRP A 156 10.06 -22.84 9.53
C TRP A 156 9.22 -21.65 9.98
N VAL A 157 8.24 -21.28 9.15
CA VAL A 157 7.29 -20.20 9.43
C VAL A 157 5.84 -20.66 9.30
N ASP A 158 4.99 -20.11 10.16
CA ASP A 158 3.55 -20.04 9.86
C ASP A 158 3.27 -18.84 8.95
N GLY A 159 2.10 -18.82 8.30
CA GLY A 159 1.69 -17.72 7.42
C GLY A 159 2.21 -17.82 5.98
N PHE A 160 2.84 -18.95 5.61
CA PHE A 160 3.21 -19.25 4.21
C PHE A 160 2.00 -19.81 3.46
N VAL A 161 1.02 -18.95 3.17
CA VAL A 161 -0.23 -19.34 2.47
C VAL A 161 -0.58 -18.36 1.35
N PRO A 162 -1.28 -18.82 0.30
CA PRO A 162 -1.85 -17.92 -0.70
C PRO A 162 -2.89 -16.99 -0.08
N VAL A 163 -2.94 -15.75 -0.57
CA VAL A 163 -3.90 -14.72 -0.15
C VAL A 163 -4.63 -14.20 -1.38
N GLN A 164 -5.96 -14.13 -1.30
CA GLN A 164 -6.81 -13.51 -2.31
C GLN A 164 -7.32 -12.18 -1.78
N THR A 165 -7.34 -11.16 -2.64
CA THR A 165 -7.94 -9.87 -2.29
C THR A 165 -9.45 -9.92 -2.47
N ASP A 166 -10.15 -8.97 -1.85
CA ASP A 166 -11.55 -8.73 -2.20
C ASP A 166 -11.63 -8.25 -3.66
N PRO A 167 -12.67 -8.65 -4.42
CA PRO A 167 -12.88 -8.14 -5.76
C PRO A 167 -13.14 -6.64 -5.76
N ILE A 168 -12.51 -5.93 -6.71
CA ILE A 168 -12.74 -4.51 -6.95
C ILE A 168 -13.54 -4.38 -8.24
N THR A 169 -14.74 -3.80 -8.15
CA THR A 169 -15.61 -3.55 -9.30
C THR A 169 -15.74 -2.06 -9.57
N VAL A 170 -15.43 -1.64 -10.80
CA VAL A 170 -15.59 -0.27 -11.29
C VAL A 170 -16.12 -0.32 -12.71
N GLY A 171 -17.27 0.30 -12.98
CA GLY A 171 -17.91 0.18 -14.31
C GLY A 171 -18.27 -1.28 -14.63
N ALA A 172 -17.99 -1.73 -15.85
CA ALA A 172 -18.16 -3.10 -16.29
C ALA A 172 -16.85 -3.91 -16.21
N GLN A 173 -15.94 -3.60 -15.29
CA GLN A 173 -14.78 -4.44 -14.95
C GLN A 173 -14.79 -4.84 -13.47
N THR A 174 -14.51 -6.12 -13.20
CA THR A 174 -14.31 -6.69 -11.86
C THR A 174 -12.97 -7.38 -11.82
N LEU A 175 -12.11 -6.96 -10.89
CA LEU A 175 -10.74 -7.40 -10.77
C LEU A 175 -10.47 -8.06 -9.42
N GLN A 176 -9.65 -9.10 -9.39
CA GLN A 176 -9.16 -9.73 -8.16
C GLN A 176 -7.67 -10.05 -8.28
N ALA A 177 -6.91 -9.84 -7.20
CA ALA A 177 -5.50 -10.19 -7.13
C ALA A 177 -5.25 -11.37 -6.17
N THR A 178 -4.31 -12.23 -6.55
CA THR A 178 -3.84 -13.39 -5.81
C THR A 178 -2.35 -13.24 -5.49
N ALA A 179 -1.99 -13.23 -4.21
CA ALA A 179 -0.62 -13.33 -3.74
C ALA A 179 -0.29 -14.79 -3.40
N THR A 180 0.67 -15.40 -4.10
CA THR A 180 1.12 -16.79 -3.85
C THR A 180 2.52 -16.78 -3.24
N PRO A 181 2.73 -17.40 -2.07
CA PRO A 181 4.05 -17.40 -1.43
C PRO A 181 5.03 -18.23 -2.24
N LYS A 182 6.25 -17.71 -2.43
CA LYS A 182 7.30 -18.37 -3.23
C LYS A 182 8.58 -18.67 -2.47
N SER A 183 8.89 -17.93 -1.41
CA SER A 183 10.13 -18.13 -0.65
C SER A 183 10.11 -17.45 0.71
N VAL A 184 11.03 -17.87 1.56
CA VAL A 184 11.30 -17.27 2.87
C VAL A 184 12.76 -16.85 2.94
N VAL A 185 12.98 -15.56 3.17
CA VAL A 185 14.30 -14.97 3.35
C VAL A 185 14.57 -14.78 4.83
N TRP A 186 15.52 -15.54 5.36
CA TRP A 186 15.94 -15.53 6.75
C TRP A 186 17.13 -14.62 6.98
N GLN A 187 17.04 -13.73 7.96
CA GLN A 187 18.17 -13.04 8.55
C GLN A 187 18.50 -13.74 9.87
N LEU A 188 19.61 -14.49 9.89
CA LEU A 188 20.00 -15.34 11.03
C LEU A 188 20.93 -14.63 12.02
N GLY A 189 21.18 -13.34 11.81
CA GLY A 189 22.12 -12.53 12.58
C GLY A 189 23.58 -12.71 12.17
N GLU A 190 23.99 -13.90 11.73
CA GLU A 190 25.36 -14.14 11.24
C GLU A 190 25.48 -14.30 9.72
N THR A 191 24.36 -14.59 9.06
CA THR A 191 24.23 -14.74 7.60
C THR A 191 22.78 -14.52 7.19
N GLN A 192 22.56 -14.42 5.88
CA GLN A 192 21.27 -14.55 5.24
C GLN A 192 21.12 -15.95 4.64
N LEU A 193 19.91 -16.51 4.66
CA LEU A 193 19.53 -17.78 4.03
C LEU A 193 18.19 -17.61 3.32
N THR A 194 18.03 -18.18 2.12
CA THR A 194 16.74 -18.20 1.42
C THR A 194 16.27 -19.64 1.27
N CYS A 195 15.06 -19.92 1.73
CA CYS A 195 14.37 -21.20 1.57
C CYS A 195 13.24 -21.06 0.56
N GLY A 196 13.01 -22.09 -0.26
CA GLY A 196 11.99 -22.09 -1.32
C GLY A 196 10.57 -22.40 -0.84
N ASP A 197 10.40 -22.70 0.44
CA ASP A 197 9.13 -23.05 1.05
C ASP A 197 9.08 -22.57 2.52
N ALA A 198 7.98 -22.90 3.19
CA ALA A 198 7.73 -22.55 4.58
C ALA A 198 8.75 -23.13 5.58
N GLY A 199 9.55 -24.13 5.19
CA GLY A 199 10.33 -24.95 6.08
C GLY A 199 9.52 -26.07 6.73
N SER A 200 10.20 -26.91 7.52
CA SER A 200 9.55 -27.95 8.31
C SER A 200 10.27 -28.19 9.64
N LYS A 201 9.56 -28.75 10.62
CA LYS A 201 10.11 -29.01 11.96
C LYS A 201 11.26 -30.02 11.95
N ASP A 202 11.18 -31.03 11.10
CA ASP A 202 12.24 -32.02 10.88
C ASP A 202 13.47 -31.44 10.16
N GLY A 203 13.34 -30.24 9.55
CA GLY A 203 14.44 -29.54 8.89
C GLY A 203 14.79 -30.08 7.50
N GLY A 204 13.92 -30.89 6.88
CA GLY A 204 14.16 -31.45 5.56
C GLY A 204 14.32 -30.40 4.46
N THR A 205 13.55 -29.31 4.50
CA THR A 205 13.55 -28.28 3.43
C THR A 205 14.29 -27.00 3.79
N CYS A 206 14.32 -26.62 5.08
CA CYS A 206 14.96 -25.38 5.54
C CYS A 206 15.62 -25.59 6.90
N HIS A 207 16.94 -25.44 6.94
CA HIS A 207 17.74 -25.57 8.14
C HIS A 207 19.04 -24.76 8.03
N TYR A 208 19.64 -24.47 9.18
CA TYR A 208 20.95 -23.84 9.24
C TYR A 208 21.80 -24.38 10.38
N THR A 209 23.10 -24.41 10.18
CA THR A 209 24.07 -24.82 11.21
C THR A 209 24.94 -23.63 11.57
N TYR A 210 24.73 -23.11 12.78
CA TYR A 210 25.46 -21.93 13.26
C TYR A 210 26.95 -22.21 13.43
N LYS A 211 27.76 -21.23 13.03
CA LYS A 211 29.22 -21.27 13.08
C LYS A 211 29.79 -20.51 14.28
N ARG A 212 29.04 -19.57 14.84
CA ARG A 212 29.47 -18.70 15.94
C ARG A 212 28.46 -18.64 17.07
N SER A 213 28.97 -18.62 18.30
CA SER A 213 28.18 -18.36 19.51
C SER A 213 27.48 -17.00 19.46
N SER A 214 26.29 -16.91 20.04
CA SER A 214 25.55 -15.66 20.19
C SER A 214 25.97 -14.86 21.43
N ALA A 215 26.92 -15.34 22.24
CA ALA A 215 27.31 -14.71 23.50
C ALA A 215 27.82 -13.26 23.34
N GLY A 216 28.42 -12.92 22.19
CA GLY A 216 28.87 -11.57 21.85
C GLY A 216 27.80 -10.66 21.26
N GLN A 217 26.59 -11.17 21.03
CA GLN A 217 25.48 -10.37 20.48
C GLN A 217 24.79 -9.56 21.59
N PRO A 218 24.16 -8.42 21.26
CA PRO A 218 23.32 -7.69 22.21
C PRO A 218 22.24 -8.58 22.84
N GLY A 219 22.23 -8.70 24.16
CA GLY A 219 21.32 -9.59 24.88
C GLY A 219 21.71 -11.07 24.84
N GLY A 220 22.90 -11.43 24.35
CA GLY A 220 23.43 -12.80 24.33
C GLY A 220 22.75 -13.74 23.32
N ALA A 221 21.95 -13.21 22.40
CA ALA A 221 21.16 -13.97 21.43
C ALA A 221 21.19 -13.32 20.04
N TYR A 222 21.07 -14.13 18.98
CA TYR A 222 20.75 -13.60 17.66
C TYR A 222 19.28 -13.15 17.62
N LYS A 223 19.01 -12.05 16.94
CA LYS A 223 17.65 -11.60 16.63
C LYS A 223 17.33 -12.03 15.21
N ILE A 224 16.75 -13.22 15.07
CA ILE A 224 16.44 -13.77 13.75
C ILE A 224 15.10 -13.23 13.24
N THR A 225 15.01 -12.98 11.93
CA THR A 225 13.75 -12.62 11.27
C THR A 225 13.55 -13.46 10.01
N ALA A 226 12.29 -13.69 9.65
CA ALA A 226 11.90 -14.32 8.41
C ALA A 226 11.06 -13.34 7.59
N THR A 227 11.36 -13.22 6.30
CA THR A 227 10.58 -12.43 5.34
C THR A 227 10.01 -13.35 4.28
N VAL A 228 8.71 -13.54 4.29
CA VAL A 228 8.03 -14.30 3.25
C VAL A 228 7.85 -13.39 2.02
N VAL A 229 8.05 -13.95 0.84
CA VAL A 229 7.89 -13.27 -0.44
C VAL A 229 6.75 -13.91 -1.21
N TRP A 230 5.82 -13.10 -1.70
CA TRP A 230 4.71 -13.55 -2.54
C TRP A 230 4.83 -12.96 -3.94
N THR A 231 4.62 -13.80 -4.95
CA THR A 231 4.33 -13.33 -6.32
C THR A 231 2.86 -12.97 -6.42
N VAL A 232 2.56 -11.86 -7.08
CA VAL A 232 1.18 -11.37 -7.22
C VAL A 232 0.75 -11.46 -8.67
N ALA A 233 -0.37 -12.13 -8.91
CA ALA A 233 -1.06 -12.15 -10.19
C ALA A 233 -2.48 -11.60 -10.02
N TRP A 234 -3.08 -11.07 -11.07
CA TRP A 234 -4.46 -10.59 -11.04
C TRP A 234 -5.23 -11.07 -12.26
N THR A 235 -6.55 -11.10 -12.10
CA THR A 235 -7.51 -11.41 -13.18
C THR A 235 -8.57 -10.32 -13.23
N CYS A 236 -9.05 -10.01 -14.43
CA CYS A 236 -10.14 -9.07 -14.67
C CYS A 236 -11.19 -9.71 -15.54
N THR A 237 -12.46 -9.43 -15.21
CA THR A 237 -13.62 -9.89 -15.95
C THR A 237 -14.54 -8.73 -16.27
N GLY A 238 -15.11 -8.73 -17.48
CA GLY A 238 -16.06 -7.73 -17.95
C GLY A 238 -15.58 -6.94 -19.16
N ALA A 239 -16.47 -6.10 -19.71
CA ALA A 239 -16.28 -5.44 -21.00
C ALA A 239 -15.26 -4.29 -20.94
N ASP A 240 -15.05 -3.70 -19.76
CA ASP A 240 -14.15 -2.57 -19.56
C ASP A 240 -12.73 -3.01 -19.14
N CYS A 241 -12.41 -4.31 -19.18
CA CYS A 241 -11.06 -4.80 -18.88
C CYS A 241 -10.12 -4.58 -20.07
N ASP A 242 -9.03 -3.83 -19.87
CA ASP A 242 -7.98 -3.63 -20.89
C ASP A 242 -7.21 -4.93 -21.17
N SER A 243 -7.06 -5.77 -20.14
CA SER A 243 -6.41 -7.10 -20.20
C SER A 243 -7.14 -8.05 -19.24
N PRO A 244 -7.25 -9.36 -19.57
CA PRO A 244 -7.89 -10.35 -18.70
C PRO A 244 -7.07 -10.68 -17.44
N GLY A 245 -5.79 -10.29 -17.38
CA GLY A 245 -4.92 -10.56 -16.24
C GLY A 245 -3.48 -10.15 -16.46
N GLY A 246 -2.64 -10.41 -15.46
CA GLY A 246 -1.19 -10.18 -15.52
C GLY A 246 -0.49 -10.41 -14.19
N ASP A 247 0.82 -10.21 -14.19
CA ASP A 247 1.66 -10.24 -12.99
C ASP A 247 1.95 -8.83 -12.48
N LEU A 248 2.21 -8.72 -11.18
CA LEU A 248 2.61 -7.48 -10.51
C LEU A 248 3.87 -7.73 -9.67
N ASP A 249 4.45 -6.64 -9.18
CA ASP A 249 5.60 -6.71 -8.29
C ASP A 249 5.31 -7.55 -7.04
N ASP A 250 6.33 -8.28 -6.58
CA ASP A 250 6.23 -9.10 -5.39
C ASP A 250 5.78 -8.29 -4.17
N LEU A 251 5.08 -8.97 -3.26
CA LEU A 251 4.85 -8.48 -1.90
C LEU A 251 5.78 -9.18 -0.91
N ARG A 252 6.06 -8.48 0.20
CA ARG A 252 6.93 -8.97 1.27
C ARG A 252 6.32 -8.65 2.62
N MET A 253 6.43 -9.60 3.55
CA MET A 253 6.04 -9.42 4.95
C MET A 253 7.11 -10.04 5.84
N SER A 254 7.61 -9.26 6.79
CA SER A 254 8.63 -9.69 7.73
C SER A 254 8.02 -10.02 9.09
N SER A 255 8.55 -11.05 9.73
CA SER A 255 8.22 -11.41 11.11
C SER A 255 8.73 -10.37 12.10
N ALA A 256 8.20 -10.41 13.32
CA ALA A 256 8.88 -9.81 14.46
C ALA A 256 10.26 -10.49 14.67
N PRO A 257 11.25 -9.78 15.25
CA PRO A 257 12.52 -10.40 15.63
C PRO A 257 12.34 -11.43 16.74
N THR A 258 12.85 -12.63 16.53
CA THR A 258 12.83 -13.73 17.52
C THR A 258 14.24 -13.94 18.06
N ALA A 259 14.36 -14.03 19.39
CA ALA A 259 15.64 -14.33 20.01
C ALA A 259 15.99 -15.82 19.88
N LEU A 260 17.18 -16.13 19.38
CA LEU A 260 17.74 -17.48 19.37
C LEU A 260 19.11 -17.48 20.03
N THR A 261 19.24 -18.25 21.11
CA THR A 261 20.51 -18.43 21.80
C THR A 261 21.32 -19.51 21.11
N VAL A 262 22.58 -19.22 20.75
CA VAL A 262 23.50 -20.19 20.17
C VAL A 262 24.67 -20.35 21.14
N GLY A 263 24.68 -21.48 21.86
CA GLY A 263 25.76 -21.82 22.79
C GLY A 263 26.92 -22.55 22.11
N GLU A 264 28.03 -22.68 22.82
CA GLU A 264 29.11 -23.60 22.46
C GLU A 264 29.13 -24.77 23.45
N ILE A 265 29.40 -25.97 22.96
CA ILE A 265 29.63 -27.14 23.80
C ILE A 265 31.11 -27.15 24.17
N GLN A 266 31.40 -26.92 25.44
CA GLN A 266 32.76 -26.98 25.98
C GLN A 266 32.91 -28.30 26.75
N THR A 267 33.78 -29.19 26.26
CA THR A 267 34.15 -30.39 27.01
C THR A 267 35.26 -30.02 27.98
N ASN A 268 34.91 -29.79 29.26
CA ASN A 268 35.90 -29.73 30.32
C ASN A 268 36.38 -31.14 30.63
N SER A 269 37.37 -31.66 29.90
CA SER A 269 38.12 -32.84 30.32
C SER A 269 39.04 -32.43 31.48
N ARG A 270 38.54 -32.55 32.71
CA ARG A 270 39.42 -32.64 33.88
C ARG A 270 40.15 -33.98 33.79
N GLN A 271 41.46 -33.94 33.55
CA GLN A 271 42.37 -35.03 33.86
C GLN A 271 42.80 -34.94 35.32
#